data_AF-A0A3N2NNK8-F1
#
_entry.id   AF-A0A3N2NNK8-F1
#
_cell.length_a   1.000
_cell.length_b   1.000
_cell.length_c   1.000
_cell.angle_alpha   90.00
_cell.angle_beta   90.00
_cell.angle_gamma   90.00
#
_symmetry.space_group_name_H-M   'P 1'
#
loop_
_entity.id
_entity.type
_entity.pdbx_description
1 polymer ?
#
loop_
_entity_poly.entity_id
_entity_poly.type
_entity_poly.pdbx_seq_one_letter_code
_entity_poly.pdbx_strand_id
1 'polypeptide(L)'
;MNSREYIKLIADARRGVSRKYGFRQSSYINFKVEDGYFFCLYFLTDVRLTVKPMYADDLWWDIWESTENKNEPLSLRGTGAYSLSGQILATYEIKDTTDRSELESLFEQVFHNATAEIKKFIADNPDADHFYPDESKMDHDPDKLLYLMALIHNGREEDVLAIIKDARKNKHRCMFHSGMFSDSYTYIKRWCNRNNRFQECFFGINHTAGKIARLYAFMILSMSRHRYDGLPNHSSFKPLQGGILTASVLPLIVSGSYIGASIVFLLLSVLLWGFFNNRKTRYYYSEFLKLPQKVQRKWTIASWVVTTILWIYIIILIAYF
;
A
#
# COMPACT_ATOMS: atom_id res chain seq x y z
N MET A 1 -19.52 -9.35 -34.27
CA MET A 1 -19.24 -9.69 -32.87
C MET A 1 -19.01 -8.40 -32.09
N ASN A 2 -19.69 -8.21 -30.97
CA ASN A 2 -19.48 -7.07 -30.07
C ASN A 2 -18.14 -7.21 -29.32
N SER A 3 -17.45 -6.11 -29.00
CA SER A 3 -16.23 -6.08 -28.19
C SER A 3 -16.30 -6.95 -26.92
N ARG A 4 -17.44 -6.97 -26.20
CA ARG A 4 -17.64 -7.83 -25.02
C ARG A 4 -17.67 -9.32 -25.36
N GLU A 5 -18.28 -9.69 -26.47
CA GLU A 5 -18.33 -11.08 -26.93
C GLU A 5 -16.94 -11.56 -27.36
N TYR A 6 -16.17 -10.69 -28.01
CA TYR A 6 -14.77 -10.97 -28.37
C TYR A 6 -13.88 -11.18 -27.13
N ILE A 7 -13.97 -10.28 -26.14
CA ILE A 7 -13.21 -10.41 -24.89
C ILE A 7 -13.58 -11.71 -24.17
N LYS A 8 -14.87 -12.08 -24.16
CA LYS A 8 -15.33 -13.33 -23.58
C LYS A 8 -14.78 -14.55 -24.33
N LEU A 9 -14.80 -14.54 -25.66
CA LEU A 9 -14.24 -15.59 -26.51
C LEU A 9 -12.76 -15.84 -26.19
N ILE A 10 -11.95 -14.77 -26.18
CA ILE A 10 -10.53 -14.82 -25.82
C ILE A 10 -10.33 -15.40 -24.43
N ALA A 11 -11.09 -14.88 -23.45
CA ALA A 11 -10.96 -15.31 -22.06
C ALA A 11 -11.34 -16.79 -21.86
N ASP A 12 -12.31 -17.30 -22.60
CA ASP A 12 -12.76 -18.69 -22.53
C ASP A 12 -11.78 -19.65 -23.26
N ALA A 13 -11.30 -19.27 -24.44
CA ALA A 13 -10.26 -20.02 -25.17
C ALA A 13 -8.97 -20.15 -24.34
N ARG A 14 -8.49 -19.02 -23.80
CA ARG A 14 -7.32 -18.99 -22.92
C ARG A 14 -7.52 -19.82 -21.65
N ARG A 15 -8.71 -19.77 -21.04
CA ARG A 15 -9.03 -20.57 -19.85
C ARG A 15 -9.02 -22.08 -20.16
N GLY A 16 -9.53 -22.49 -21.31
CA GLY A 16 -9.55 -23.89 -21.75
C GLY A 16 -8.13 -24.46 -21.89
N VAL A 17 -7.26 -23.73 -22.57
CA VAL A 17 -5.88 -24.15 -22.83
C VAL A 17 -5.03 -24.09 -21.56
N SER A 18 -5.05 -22.96 -20.84
CA SER A 18 -4.17 -22.72 -19.68
C SER A 18 -4.26 -23.79 -18.58
N ARG A 19 -5.44 -24.40 -18.39
CA ARG A 19 -5.66 -25.47 -17.42
C ARG A 19 -4.82 -26.72 -17.69
N LYS A 20 -4.55 -27.04 -18.97
CA LYS A 20 -3.70 -28.18 -19.36
C LYS A 20 -2.27 -28.03 -18.85
N TYR A 21 -1.82 -26.78 -18.70
CA TYR A 21 -0.48 -26.40 -18.26
C TYR A 21 -0.42 -26.01 -16.77
N GLY A 22 -1.50 -26.20 -16.01
CA GLY A 22 -1.57 -25.91 -14.58
C GLY A 22 -1.72 -24.42 -14.22
N PHE A 23 -1.94 -23.54 -15.21
CA PHE A 23 -2.16 -22.12 -14.94
C PHE A 23 -3.60 -21.83 -14.48
N ARG A 24 -3.72 -20.91 -13.53
CA ARG A 24 -4.98 -20.31 -13.09
C ARG A 24 -5.18 -18.98 -13.80
N GLN A 25 -6.41 -18.67 -14.20
CA GLN A 25 -6.74 -17.42 -14.89
C GLN A 25 -7.43 -16.44 -13.95
N SER A 26 -7.01 -15.17 -13.97
CA SER A 26 -7.70 -14.05 -13.33
C SER A 26 -7.60 -12.81 -14.20
N SER A 27 -8.73 -12.20 -14.57
CA SER A 27 -8.75 -10.99 -15.42
C SER A 27 -7.87 -11.13 -16.68
N TYR A 28 -6.87 -10.27 -16.86
CA TYR A 28 -5.91 -10.27 -17.98
C TYR A 28 -4.66 -11.13 -17.72
N ILE A 29 -4.56 -11.84 -16.59
CA ILE A 29 -3.39 -12.67 -16.25
C ILE A 29 -3.71 -14.17 -16.20
N ASN A 30 -2.68 -14.97 -16.46
CA ASN A 30 -2.63 -16.38 -16.10
C ASN A 30 -1.40 -16.64 -15.24
N PHE A 31 -1.56 -17.29 -14.09
CA PHE A 31 -0.48 -17.46 -13.12
C PHE A 31 -0.43 -18.87 -12.57
N LYS A 32 0.75 -19.28 -12.10
CA LYS A 32 0.94 -20.51 -11.33
C LYS A 32 2.06 -20.32 -10.31
N VAL A 33 2.08 -21.19 -9.32
CA VAL A 33 3.13 -21.25 -8.30
C VAL A 33 3.84 -22.59 -8.44
N GLU A 34 5.16 -22.56 -8.54
CA GLU A 34 6.01 -23.73 -8.72
C GLU A 34 7.37 -23.45 -8.07
N ASP A 35 7.88 -24.39 -7.26
CA ASP A 35 9.16 -24.30 -6.54
C ASP A 35 9.41 -22.98 -5.80
N GLY A 36 8.39 -22.46 -5.11
CA GLY A 36 8.50 -21.23 -4.33
C GLY A 36 8.42 -19.93 -5.15
N TYR A 37 8.31 -20.02 -6.47
CA TYR A 37 8.14 -18.88 -7.36
C TYR A 37 6.70 -18.65 -7.78
N PHE A 38 6.34 -17.39 -7.97
CA PHE A 38 5.13 -16.95 -8.63
C PHE A 38 5.44 -16.62 -10.10
N PHE A 39 4.91 -17.42 -11.02
CA PHE A 39 5.01 -17.18 -12.46
C PHE A 39 3.71 -16.58 -12.97
N CYS A 40 3.82 -15.51 -13.78
CA CYS A 40 2.66 -14.79 -14.27
C CYS A 40 2.82 -14.42 -15.74
N LEU A 41 1.81 -14.77 -16.55
CA LEU A 41 1.65 -14.31 -17.93
C LEU A 41 0.67 -13.14 -17.95
N TYR A 42 1.17 -11.98 -18.36
CA TYR A 42 0.38 -10.77 -18.55
C TYR A 42 -0.06 -10.67 -20.01
N PHE A 43 -1.36 -10.80 -20.29
CA PHE A 43 -1.90 -10.64 -21.65
C PHE A 43 -2.34 -9.19 -21.84
N LEU A 44 -1.41 -8.35 -22.31
CA LEU A 44 -1.64 -6.94 -22.63
C LEU A 44 -1.51 -6.75 -24.15
N THR A 45 -0.69 -5.81 -24.60
CA THR A 45 -0.35 -5.66 -26.04
C THR A 45 0.48 -6.84 -26.52
N ASP A 46 1.44 -7.26 -25.70
CA ASP A 46 2.22 -8.48 -25.80
C ASP A 46 1.89 -9.41 -24.61
N VAL A 47 2.38 -10.65 -24.66
CA VAL A 47 2.30 -11.59 -23.55
C VAL A 47 3.64 -11.71 -22.87
N ARG A 48 3.73 -11.21 -21.64
CA ARG A 48 4.98 -11.21 -20.87
C ARG A 48 4.92 -12.24 -19.77
N LEU A 49 5.84 -13.19 -19.79
CA LEU A 49 6.08 -14.14 -18.71
C LEU A 49 7.02 -13.49 -17.71
N THR A 50 6.56 -13.33 -16.47
CA THR A 50 7.37 -12.83 -15.37
C THR A 50 7.48 -13.82 -14.23
N VAL A 51 8.54 -13.66 -13.43
CA VAL A 51 8.81 -14.46 -12.24
C VAL A 51 9.19 -13.56 -11.06
N LYS A 52 8.77 -13.97 -9.87
CA LYS A 52 9.28 -13.46 -8.60
C LYS A 52 9.11 -14.51 -7.50
N PRO A 53 9.98 -14.54 -6.47
CA PRO A 53 9.77 -15.42 -5.31
C PRO A 53 8.48 -15.09 -4.57
N MET A 54 7.81 -16.11 -4.04
CA MET A 54 6.57 -15.93 -3.26
C MET A 54 6.80 -15.07 -2.00
N TYR A 55 7.95 -15.21 -1.33
CA TYR A 55 8.21 -14.40 -0.14
C TYR A 55 8.27 -12.89 -0.42
N ALA A 56 8.56 -12.47 -1.67
CA ALA A 56 8.88 -11.09 -1.97
C ALA A 56 7.68 -10.16 -1.75
N ASP A 57 6.48 -10.51 -2.23
CA ASP A 57 5.28 -9.71 -1.94
C ASP A 57 4.91 -9.78 -0.46
N ASP A 58 5.10 -10.93 0.20
CA ASP A 58 4.77 -11.08 1.62
C ASP A 58 5.62 -10.16 2.49
N LEU A 59 6.93 -10.13 2.21
CA LEU A 59 7.89 -9.24 2.86
C LEU A 59 7.57 -7.78 2.56
N TRP A 60 7.25 -7.46 1.30
CA TRP A 60 6.86 -6.11 0.93
C TRP A 60 5.60 -5.65 1.66
N TRP A 61 4.58 -6.50 1.77
CA TRP A 61 3.37 -6.21 2.51
C TRP A 61 3.60 -6.09 4.02
N ASP A 62 4.57 -6.79 4.59
CA ASP A 62 5.00 -6.57 5.98
C ASP A 62 5.67 -5.19 6.15
N ILE A 63 6.60 -4.85 5.25
CA ILE A 63 7.33 -3.58 5.26
C ILE A 63 6.41 -2.37 5.14
N TRP A 64 5.39 -2.48 4.29
CA TRP A 64 4.41 -1.43 4.03
C TRP A 64 3.19 -1.47 4.98
N GLU A 65 3.16 -2.39 5.94
CA GLU A 65 2.07 -2.54 6.93
C GLU A 65 0.71 -2.88 6.30
N SER A 66 0.68 -3.65 5.21
CA SER A 66 -0.54 -4.11 4.52
C SER A 66 -0.70 -5.63 4.55
N THR A 67 -0.48 -6.22 5.73
CA THR A 67 -0.46 -7.67 5.94
C THR A 67 -1.79 -8.36 5.56
N GLU A 68 -2.90 -7.63 5.51
CA GLU A 68 -4.19 -8.14 5.05
C GLU A 68 -4.14 -8.71 3.63
N ASN A 69 -3.25 -8.19 2.76
CA ASN A 69 -3.10 -8.65 1.39
C ASN A 69 -2.64 -10.12 1.31
N LYS A 70 -2.04 -10.65 2.39
CA LYS A 70 -1.65 -12.07 2.47
C LYS A 70 -2.85 -13.02 2.47
N ASN A 71 -4.02 -12.52 2.90
CA ASN A 71 -5.26 -13.29 2.96
C ASN A 71 -6.09 -13.18 1.67
N GLU A 72 -5.68 -12.31 0.75
CA GLU A 72 -6.36 -12.10 -0.52
C GLU A 72 -6.03 -13.22 -1.53
N PRO A 73 -6.81 -13.38 -2.61
CA PRO A 73 -6.54 -14.39 -3.63
C PRO A 73 -5.12 -14.22 -4.21
N LEU A 74 -4.44 -15.35 -4.50
CA LEU A 74 -3.09 -15.36 -5.06
C LEU A 74 -2.90 -14.48 -6.31
N SER A 75 -3.96 -14.27 -7.09
CA SER A 75 -3.92 -13.38 -8.25
C SER A 75 -3.56 -11.93 -7.90
N LEU A 76 -3.79 -11.49 -6.64
CA LEU A 76 -3.42 -10.15 -6.18
C LEU A 76 -1.92 -9.89 -6.33
N ARG A 77 -1.08 -10.93 -6.27
CA ARG A 77 0.37 -10.82 -6.53
C ARG A 77 0.68 -10.46 -7.98
N GLY A 78 -0.24 -10.71 -8.92
CA GLY A 78 -0.09 -10.30 -10.31
C GLY A 78 -0.87 -9.04 -10.66
N THR A 79 -2.06 -8.85 -10.10
CA THR A 79 -2.98 -7.76 -10.46
C THR A 79 -3.02 -6.59 -9.48
N GLY A 80 -2.39 -6.73 -8.32
CA GLY A 80 -2.45 -5.74 -7.25
C GLY A 80 -1.64 -4.51 -7.59
N ALA A 81 -2.25 -3.32 -7.42
CA ALA A 81 -1.58 -2.04 -7.67
C ALA A 81 -0.33 -1.80 -6.80
N TYR A 82 -0.14 -2.60 -5.75
CA TYR A 82 1.00 -2.54 -4.82
C TYR A 82 1.72 -3.90 -4.69
N SER A 83 1.47 -4.81 -5.63
CA SER A 83 2.29 -6.02 -5.77
C SER A 83 3.60 -5.68 -6.48
N LEU A 84 4.66 -6.42 -6.19
CA LEU A 84 5.97 -6.20 -6.79
C LEU A 84 5.97 -6.61 -8.27
N SER A 85 6.64 -5.86 -9.12
CA SER A 85 6.92 -6.31 -10.48
C SER A 85 7.85 -7.52 -10.48
N GLY A 86 7.64 -8.44 -11.42
CA GLY A 86 8.54 -9.59 -11.62
C GLY A 86 9.62 -9.32 -12.66
N GLN A 87 10.63 -10.19 -12.68
CA GLN A 87 11.60 -10.26 -13.77
C GLN A 87 10.96 -10.91 -15.00
N ILE A 88 11.12 -10.34 -16.18
CA ILE A 88 10.68 -10.90 -17.45
C ILE A 88 11.60 -12.07 -17.83
N LEU A 89 10.99 -13.22 -18.12
CA LEU A 89 11.66 -14.40 -18.66
C LEU A 89 11.50 -14.48 -20.19
N ALA A 90 10.31 -14.16 -20.68
CA ALA A 90 10.01 -14.21 -22.11
C ALA A 90 8.86 -13.27 -22.47
N THR A 91 8.86 -12.83 -23.72
CA THR A 91 7.77 -12.07 -24.34
C THR A 91 7.29 -12.81 -25.58
N TYR A 92 5.98 -12.92 -25.74
CA TYR A 92 5.33 -13.56 -26.87
C TYR A 92 4.38 -12.57 -27.56
N GLU A 93 4.36 -12.60 -28.88
CA GLU A 93 3.40 -11.84 -29.67
C GLU A 93 2.17 -12.69 -29.97
N ILE A 94 0.97 -12.12 -29.77
CA ILE A 94 -0.28 -12.73 -30.19
C ILE A 94 -0.87 -11.86 -31.29
N LYS A 95 -1.08 -12.45 -32.46
CA LYS A 95 -1.78 -11.79 -33.56
C LYS A 95 -3.28 -11.80 -33.28
N ASP A 96 -3.93 -10.68 -33.57
CA ASP A 96 -5.39 -10.58 -33.49
C ASP A 96 -6.04 -11.55 -34.49
N THR A 97 -6.91 -12.43 -33.99
CA THR A 97 -7.75 -13.30 -34.81
C THR A 97 -9.09 -13.52 -34.13
N THR A 98 -10.14 -13.68 -34.94
CA THR A 98 -11.50 -13.97 -34.47
C THR A 98 -11.87 -15.44 -34.58
N ASP A 99 -11.02 -16.28 -35.19
CA ASP A 99 -11.22 -17.73 -35.21
C ASP A 99 -10.80 -18.33 -33.86
N ARG A 100 -11.75 -19.01 -33.21
CA ARG A 100 -11.54 -19.69 -31.95
C ARG A 100 -10.45 -20.77 -32.03
N SER A 101 -10.39 -21.52 -33.12
CA SER A 101 -9.43 -22.62 -33.26
C SER A 101 -8.01 -22.07 -33.39
N GLU A 102 -7.84 -20.97 -34.14
CA GLU A 102 -6.57 -20.25 -34.24
C GLU A 102 -6.16 -19.66 -32.89
N LEU A 103 -7.09 -19.02 -32.15
CA LEU A 103 -6.83 -18.52 -30.80
C LEU A 103 -6.38 -19.63 -29.85
N GLU A 104 -7.07 -20.78 -29.85
CA GLU A 104 -6.71 -21.92 -29.02
C GLU A 104 -5.32 -22.45 -29.38
N SER A 105 -4.97 -22.53 -30.66
CA SER A 105 -3.63 -22.92 -31.12
C SER A 105 -2.54 -21.92 -30.70
N LEU A 106 -2.80 -20.61 -30.81
CA LEU A 106 -1.87 -19.57 -30.38
C LEU A 106 -1.63 -19.64 -28.87
N PHE A 107 -2.68 -19.80 -28.07
CA PHE A 107 -2.54 -19.98 -26.63
C PHE A 107 -1.82 -21.28 -26.29
N GLU A 108 -2.08 -22.36 -27.00
CA GLU A 108 -1.39 -23.64 -26.78
C GLU A 108 0.13 -23.46 -26.95
N GLN A 109 0.55 -22.76 -28.01
CA GLN A 109 1.96 -22.41 -28.23
C GLN A 109 2.54 -21.53 -27.12
N VAL A 110 1.83 -20.48 -26.70
CA VAL A 110 2.27 -19.58 -25.62
C VAL A 110 2.45 -20.34 -24.31
N PHE A 111 1.47 -21.15 -23.89
CA PHE A 111 1.55 -21.89 -22.63
C PHE A 111 2.58 -23.02 -22.69
N HIS A 112 2.76 -23.68 -23.84
CA HIS A 112 3.82 -24.65 -24.05
C HIS A 112 5.21 -24.02 -23.88
N ASN A 113 5.47 -22.93 -24.60
CA ASN A 113 6.74 -22.21 -24.55
C ASN A 113 7.01 -21.63 -23.16
N ALA A 114 5.99 -21.04 -22.52
CA ALA A 114 6.10 -20.53 -21.16
C ALA A 114 6.43 -21.64 -20.16
N THR A 115 5.83 -22.83 -20.31
CA THR A 115 6.13 -23.97 -19.43
C THR A 115 7.55 -24.49 -19.62
N ALA A 116 8.07 -24.50 -20.85
CA ALA A 116 9.46 -24.85 -21.13
C ALA A 116 10.43 -23.85 -20.50
N GLU A 117 10.16 -22.54 -20.64
CA GLU A 117 10.99 -21.49 -20.07
C GLU A 117 10.98 -21.53 -18.53
N ILE A 118 9.83 -21.79 -17.91
CA ILE A 118 9.70 -21.95 -16.45
C ILE A 118 10.56 -23.12 -15.96
N LYS A 119 10.50 -24.28 -16.63
CA LYS A 119 11.30 -25.45 -16.25
C LYS A 119 12.80 -25.16 -16.33
N LYS A 120 13.23 -24.46 -17.39
CA LYS A 120 14.62 -24.04 -17.55
C LYS A 120 15.03 -23.07 -16.43
N PHE A 121 14.21 -22.06 -16.17
CA PHE A 121 14.47 -21.09 -15.11
C PHE A 121 14.62 -21.75 -13.73
N ILE A 122 13.74 -22.69 -13.39
CA ILE A 122 13.79 -23.45 -12.13
C ILE A 122 15.04 -24.32 -12.07
N ALA A 123 15.43 -24.97 -13.17
CA ALA A 123 16.66 -25.75 -13.20
C ALA A 123 17.91 -24.89 -12.95
N ASP A 124 17.93 -23.67 -13.48
CA ASP A 124 19.02 -22.71 -13.29
C ASP A 124 18.96 -22.03 -11.90
N ASN A 125 17.76 -21.92 -11.30
CA ASN A 125 17.49 -21.26 -10.03
C ASN A 125 16.57 -22.13 -9.16
N PRO A 126 17.08 -23.22 -8.58
CA PRO A 126 16.25 -24.19 -7.85
C PRO A 126 15.80 -23.68 -6.48
N ASP A 127 16.47 -22.67 -5.93
CA ASP A 127 16.17 -22.10 -4.62
C ASP A 127 15.66 -20.66 -4.73
N ALA A 128 14.36 -20.50 -4.47
CA ALA A 128 13.71 -19.21 -4.48
C ALA A 128 14.28 -18.22 -3.46
N ASP A 129 14.73 -18.68 -2.29
CA ASP A 129 15.21 -17.82 -1.20
C ASP A 129 16.53 -17.12 -1.56
N HIS A 130 17.34 -17.76 -2.41
CA HIS A 130 18.64 -17.24 -2.86
C HIS A 130 18.59 -16.56 -4.23
N PHE A 131 17.40 -16.45 -4.84
CA PHE A 131 17.24 -15.80 -6.13
C PHE A 131 17.38 -14.28 -6.03
N TYR A 132 18.23 -13.71 -6.89
CA TYR A 132 18.34 -12.27 -7.10
C TYR A 132 17.87 -11.92 -8.52
N PRO A 133 16.92 -10.97 -8.67
CA PRO A 133 16.45 -10.58 -9.98
C PRO A 133 17.53 -9.80 -10.76
N ASP A 134 17.58 -10.04 -12.06
CA ASP A 134 18.30 -9.22 -13.03
C ASP A 134 17.54 -7.91 -13.27
N GLU A 135 18.08 -6.81 -12.73
CA GLU A 135 17.49 -5.48 -12.82
C GLU A 135 17.25 -5.02 -14.27
N SER A 136 18.06 -5.50 -15.23
CA SER A 136 17.93 -5.13 -16.65
C SER A 136 16.72 -5.80 -17.33
N LYS A 137 16.16 -6.84 -16.71
CA LYS A 137 15.04 -7.63 -17.23
C LYS A 137 13.75 -7.41 -16.44
N MET A 138 13.70 -6.39 -15.59
CA MET A 138 12.49 -6.08 -14.83
C MET A 138 11.41 -5.51 -15.74
N ASP A 139 10.16 -5.92 -15.51
CA ASP A 139 9.03 -5.40 -16.29
C ASP A 139 8.87 -3.88 -16.11
N HIS A 140 8.66 -3.46 -14.87
CA HIS A 140 8.65 -2.04 -14.51
C HIS A 140 8.94 -1.91 -13.02
N ASP A 141 10.20 -1.66 -12.67
CA ASP A 141 10.62 -1.53 -11.26
C ASP A 141 11.61 -0.36 -11.06
N PRO A 142 11.13 0.90 -11.16
CA PRO A 142 12.00 2.07 -11.02
C PRO A 142 12.63 2.16 -9.62
N ASP A 143 12.01 1.55 -8.62
CA ASP A 143 12.44 1.58 -7.22
C ASP A 143 13.28 0.35 -6.85
N LYS A 144 13.55 -0.55 -7.80
CA LYS A 144 14.31 -1.80 -7.59
C LYS A 144 13.74 -2.66 -6.45
N LEU A 145 12.44 -2.59 -6.20
CA LEU A 145 11.81 -3.19 -5.02
C LEU A 145 12.04 -4.69 -4.94
N LEU A 146 11.95 -5.43 -6.05
CA LEU A 146 12.15 -6.88 -6.01
C LEU A 146 13.59 -7.22 -5.60
N TYR A 147 14.56 -6.48 -6.11
CA TYR A 147 15.96 -6.64 -5.76
C TYR A 147 16.22 -6.27 -4.29
N LEU A 148 15.64 -5.16 -3.81
CA LEU A 148 15.74 -4.77 -2.41
C LEU A 148 15.09 -5.81 -1.49
N MET A 149 13.96 -6.41 -1.86
CA MET A 149 13.34 -7.49 -1.08
C MET A 149 14.25 -8.72 -0.99
N ALA A 150 14.89 -9.12 -2.10
CA ALA A 150 15.83 -10.23 -2.10
C ALA A 150 17.03 -9.96 -1.17
N LEU A 151 17.55 -8.73 -1.13
CA LEU A 151 18.61 -8.35 -0.18
C LEU A 151 18.13 -8.40 1.28
N ILE A 152 16.94 -7.87 1.58
CA ILE A 152 16.39 -7.88 2.95
C ILE A 152 16.16 -9.32 3.43
N HIS A 153 15.56 -10.16 2.59
CA HIS A 153 15.31 -11.57 2.89
C HIS A 153 16.59 -12.32 3.25
N ASN A 154 17.69 -12.01 2.56
CA ASN A 154 19.01 -12.58 2.79
C ASN A 154 19.84 -11.84 3.86
N GLY A 155 19.22 -10.98 4.70
CA GLY A 155 19.89 -10.31 5.82
C GLY A 155 20.90 -9.23 5.41
N ARG A 156 20.83 -8.72 4.17
CA ARG A 156 21.72 -7.69 3.63
C ARG A 156 21.12 -6.29 3.75
N GLU A 157 20.58 -5.97 4.92
CA GLU A 157 19.88 -4.70 5.15
C GLU A 157 20.79 -3.46 5.05
N GLU A 158 22.08 -3.59 5.38
CA GLU A 158 23.05 -2.49 5.23
C GLU A 158 23.29 -2.11 3.76
N ASP A 159 23.36 -3.10 2.87
CA ASP A 159 23.49 -2.87 1.43
C ASP A 159 22.26 -2.14 0.87
N VAL A 160 21.07 -2.52 1.34
CA VAL A 160 19.80 -1.86 1.01
C VAL A 160 19.82 -0.39 1.44
N LEU A 161 20.29 -0.10 2.66
CA LEU A 161 20.43 1.27 3.15
C LEU A 161 21.42 2.08 2.31
N ALA A 162 22.52 1.47 1.86
CA ALA A 162 23.51 2.11 0.99
C ALA A 162 22.92 2.42 -0.40
N ILE A 163 22.22 1.47 -1.02
CA ILE A 163 21.54 1.66 -2.32
C ILE A 163 20.53 2.80 -2.22
N ILE A 164 19.69 2.80 -1.18
CA ILE A 164 18.71 3.87 -0.99
C ILE A 164 19.41 5.23 -0.78
N LYS A 165 20.49 5.27 0.00
CA LYS A 165 21.26 6.50 0.22
C LYS A 165 21.80 7.07 -1.08
N ASP A 166 22.36 6.22 -1.94
CA ASP A 166 22.88 6.64 -3.25
C ASP A 166 21.75 7.10 -4.19
N ALA A 167 20.65 6.34 -4.26
CA ALA A 167 19.48 6.73 -5.05
C ALA A 167 18.92 8.10 -4.63
N ARG A 168 18.89 8.40 -3.33
CA ARG A 168 18.49 9.74 -2.82
C ARG A 168 19.47 10.84 -3.19
N LYS A 169 20.78 10.56 -3.15
CA LYS A 169 21.82 11.50 -3.61
C LYS A 169 21.63 11.84 -5.09
N ASN A 170 21.22 10.86 -5.88
CA ASN A 170 20.89 11.00 -7.30
C ASN A 170 19.47 11.55 -7.55
N LYS A 171 18.79 12.07 -6.52
CA LYS A 171 17.45 12.66 -6.58
C LYS A 171 16.37 11.72 -7.14
N HIS A 172 16.53 10.40 -6.95
CA HIS A 172 15.52 9.41 -7.30
C HIS A 172 14.19 9.74 -6.63
N ARG A 173 13.12 9.72 -7.42
CA ARG A 173 11.74 9.86 -6.95
C ARG A 173 11.09 8.50 -7.02
N CYS A 174 10.73 7.96 -5.86
CA CYS A 174 10.07 6.68 -5.81
C CYS A 174 8.75 6.72 -6.58
N MET A 175 8.37 5.64 -7.24
CA MET A 175 7.07 5.61 -7.92
C MET A 175 5.94 5.56 -6.89
N PHE A 176 6.12 4.74 -5.86
CA PHE A 176 5.12 4.57 -4.83
C PHE A 176 5.24 5.63 -3.73
N HIS A 177 4.13 6.33 -3.49
CA HIS A 177 3.99 7.34 -2.45
C HIS A 177 2.74 7.08 -1.59
N SER A 178 2.90 7.26 -0.29
CA SER A 178 1.86 7.21 0.71
C SER A 178 1.89 8.45 1.60
N GLY A 179 0.82 9.23 1.52
CA GLY A 179 0.74 10.50 2.23
C GLY A 179 1.74 11.53 1.70
N MET A 180 2.06 12.51 2.53
CA MET A 180 2.88 13.67 2.15
C MET A 180 4.40 13.42 2.28
N PHE A 181 4.82 12.41 3.07
CA PHE A 181 6.22 12.23 3.49
C PHE A 181 6.68 10.78 3.53
N SER A 182 6.00 9.86 2.84
CA SER A 182 6.42 8.46 2.85
C SER A 182 6.32 7.86 1.47
N ASP A 183 7.38 7.17 1.08
CA ASP A 183 7.52 6.47 -0.18
C ASP A 183 8.17 5.11 0.05
N SER A 184 8.39 4.33 -1.00
CA SER A 184 8.89 2.96 -0.90
C SER A 184 10.16 2.85 -0.05
N TYR A 185 11.14 3.70 -0.34
CA TYR A 185 12.40 3.77 0.39
C TYR A 185 12.23 4.19 1.84
N THR A 186 11.24 5.02 2.15
CA THR A 186 10.95 5.40 3.54
C THR A 186 10.52 4.20 4.37
N TYR A 187 9.66 3.34 3.84
CA TYR A 187 9.22 2.10 4.51
C TYR A 187 10.36 1.09 4.61
N ILE A 188 11.13 0.91 3.55
CA ILE A 188 12.28 -0.01 3.55
C ILE A 188 13.34 0.44 4.57
N LYS A 189 13.70 1.73 4.62
CA LYS A 189 14.66 2.24 5.60
C LYS A 189 14.18 2.02 7.03
N ARG A 190 12.87 2.20 7.28
CA ARG A 190 12.27 1.90 8.58
C ARG A 190 12.47 0.42 8.92
N TRP A 191 12.05 -0.47 8.02
CA TRP A 191 12.20 -1.91 8.24
C TRP A 191 13.64 -2.34 8.53
N CYS A 192 14.61 -1.89 7.73
CA CYS A 192 16.03 -2.22 7.91
C CYS A 192 16.58 -1.75 9.27
N ASN A 193 16.05 -0.64 9.80
CA ASN A 193 16.50 -0.06 11.07
C ASN A 193 15.62 -0.46 12.28
N ARG A 194 14.71 -1.43 12.14
CA ARG A 194 13.76 -1.84 13.19
C ARG A 194 14.42 -2.27 14.51
N ASN A 195 15.61 -2.84 14.44
CA ASN A 195 16.38 -3.32 15.60
C ASN A 195 17.30 -2.25 16.20
N ASN A 196 17.26 -1.02 15.70
CA ASN A 196 18.11 0.07 16.17
C ASN A 196 17.39 0.82 17.31
N ARG A 197 17.95 0.78 18.53
CA ARG A 197 17.34 1.33 19.77
C ARG A 197 16.81 2.77 19.65
N PHE A 198 17.44 3.60 18.81
CA PHE A 198 17.01 4.99 18.57
C PHE A 198 15.73 5.07 17.72
N GLN A 199 15.52 4.12 16.81
CA GLN A 199 14.31 4.03 16.00
C GLN A 199 13.18 3.30 16.72
N GLU A 200 13.42 2.37 17.64
CA GLU A 200 12.36 1.77 18.49
C GLU A 200 11.52 2.87 19.19
N CYS A 201 12.18 3.94 19.66
CA CYS A 201 11.50 5.10 20.22
C CYS A 201 10.65 5.84 19.17
N PHE A 202 11.18 6.04 17.95
CA PHE A 202 10.46 6.65 16.83
C PHE A 202 9.32 5.76 16.29
N PHE A 203 9.47 4.44 16.34
CA PHE A 203 8.45 3.44 16.00
C PHE A 203 7.34 3.39 17.03
N GLY A 204 7.67 3.45 18.33
CA GLY A 204 6.71 3.64 19.40
C GLY A 204 5.89 4.91 19.20
N ILE A 205 6.54 6.01 18.82
CA ILE A 205 5.88 7.27 18.48
C ILE A 205 4.99 7.12 17.24
N ASN A 206 5.43 6.45 16.16
CA ASN A 206 4.66 6.28 14.93
C ASN A 206 3.45 5.33 15.09
N HIS A 207 3.61 4.22 15.81
CA HIS A 207 2.50 3.31 16.09
C HIS A 207 1.46 3.98 16.99
N THR A 208 1.91 4.74 17.99
CA THR A 208 1.02 5.54 18.84
C THR A 208 0.35 6.66 18.04
N ALA A 209 1.09 7.33 17.15
CA ALA A 209 0.56 8.33 16.23
C ALA A 209 -0.46 7.73 15.27
N GLY A 210 -0.26 6.50 14.78
CA GLY A 210 -1.22 5.77 13.96
C GLY A 210 -2.53 5.48 14.70
N LYS A 211 -2.44 5.04 15.96
CA LYS A 211 -3.62 4.85 16.83
C LYS A 211 -4.35 6.17 17.10
N ILE A 212 -3.61 7.24 17.40
CA ILE A 212 -4.17 8.58 17.59
C ILE A 212 -4.83 9.08 16.30
N ALA A 213 -4.21 8.88 15.15
CA ALA A 213 -4.74 9.26 13.85
C ALA A 213 -6.04 8.52 13.53
N ARG A 214 -6.10 7.22 13.81
CA ARG A 214 -7.31 6.40 13.64
C ARG A 214 -8.43 6.86 14.58
N LEU A 215 -8.11 7.07 15.86
CA LEU A 215 -9.06 7.61 16.85
C LEU A 215 -9.63 8.95 16.38
N TYR A 216 -8.75 9.86 15.96
CA TYR A 216 -9.12 11.20 15.52
C TYR A 216 -9.96 11.18 14.24
N ALA A 217 -9.61 10.33 13.28
CA ALA A 217 -10.38 10.11 12.06
C ALA A 217 -11.80 9.58 12.36
N PHE A 218 -11.92 8.64 13.30
CA PHE A 218 -13.20 8.08 13.72
C PHE A 218 -14.07 9.15 14.40
N MET A 219 -13.49 9.97 15.30
CA MET A 219 -14.23 11.04 15.96
C MET A 219 -14.78 12.05 14.95
N ILE A 220 -13.93 12.54 14.05
CA ILE A 220 -14.31 13.51 13.01
C ILE A 220 -15.42 12.99 12.12
N LEU A 221 -15.27 11.76 11.61
CA LEU A 221 -16.26 11.20 10.69
C LEU A 221 -17.58 10.88 11.41
N SER A 222 -17.52 10.50 12.69
CA SER A 222 -18.71 10.26 13.51
C SER A 222 -19.50 11.54 13.81
N MET A 223 -18.83 12.70 13.85
CA MET A 223 -19.44 14.01 14.07
C MET A 223 -20.00 14.63 12.77
N SER A 224 -19.57 14.13 11.60
CA SER A 224 -19.96 14.66 10.29
C SER A 224 -21.39 14.25 9.90
N ARG A 225 -22.35 15.15 10.10
CA ARG A 225 -23.77 14.93 9.75
C ARG A 225 -24.01 14.81 8.24
N HIS A 226 -23.35 15.66 7.46
CA HIS A 226 -23.39 15.63 6.00
C HIS A 226 -22.04 15.19 5.49
N ARG A 227 -21.99 14.19 4.61
CA ARG A 227 -20.76 13.61 4.07
C ARG A 227 -20.80 13.76 2.55
N TYR A 228 -19.68 14.13 1.95
CA TYR A 228 -19.52 14.15 0.50
C TYR A 228 -18.49 13.08 0.14
N ASP A 229 -18.87 12.09 -0.67
CA ASP A 229 -18.01 10.97 -1.07
C ASP A 229 -17.31 10.24 0.09
N GLY A 230 -18.01 10.05 1.21
CA GLY A 230 -17.47 9.38 2.40
C GLY A 230 -16.42 10.20 3.18
N LEU A 231 -16.19 11.47 2.80
CA LEU A 231 -15.34 12.41 3.53
C LEU A 231 -16.16 13.25 4.53
N PRO A 232 -15.53 13.69 5.63
CA PRO A 232 -16.21 14.47 6.65
C PRO A 232 -16.38 15.94 6.22
N ASN A 233 -17.51 16.55 6.59
CA ASN A 233 -17.77 17.97 6.38
C ASN A 233 -17.10 18.82 7.46
N HIS A 234 -16.20 19.71 7.03
CA HIS A 234 -15.43 20.61 7.87
C HIS A 234 -16.25 21.38 8.91
N SER A 235 -17.49 21.78 8.62
CA SER A 235 -18.29 22.55 9.58
C SER A 235 -18.65 21.75 10.85
N SER A 236 -18.73 20.42 10.74
CA SER A 236 -19.30 19.59 11.81
C SER A 236 -18.32 19.27 12.95
N PHE A 237 -17.01 19.32 12.68
CA PHE A 237 -15.95 18.96 13.64
C PHE A 237 -15.01 20.13 13.99
N LYS A 238 -15.28 21.34 13.47
CA LYS A 238 -14.62 22.59 13.87
C LYS A 238 -14.56 22.78 15.40
N PRO A 239 -15.60 22.47 16.20
CA PRO A 239 -15.53 22.64 17.65
C PRO A 239 -14.46 21.75 18.32
N LEU A 240 -14.27 20.52 17.84
CA LEU A 240 -13.24 19.61 18.37
C LEU A 240 -11.83 20.12 18.03
N GLN A 241 -11.61 20.53 16.78
CA GLN A 241 -10.34 21.11 16.34
C GLN A 241 -9.98 22.40 17.08
N GLY A 242 -10.93 23.33 17.12
CA GLY A 242 -10.77 24.61 17.79
C GLY A 242 -10.46 24.41 19.27
N GLY A 243 -11.18 23.49 19.92
CA GLY A 243 -10.93 23.12 21.31
C GLY A 243 -9.52 22.56 21.52
N ILE A 244 -9.07 21.58 20.74
CA ILE A 244 -7.71 21.01 20.88
C ILE A 244 -6.64 22.10 20.73
N LEU A 245 -6.77 22.97 19.72
CA LEU A 245 -5.83 24.07 19.49
C LEU A 245 -5.82 25.08 20.65
N THR A 246 -7.00 25.48 21.15
CA THR A 246 -7.09 26.42 22.27
C THR A 246 -6.57 25.80 23.56
N ALA A 247 -6.99 24.58 23.92
CA ALA A 247 -6.52 23.90 25.12
C ALA A 247 -5.00 23.68 25.15
N SER A 248 -4.36 23.49 23.99
CA SER A 248 -2.91 23.28 23.89
C SER A 248 -2.10 24.57 24.09
N VAL A 249 -2.68 25.72 23.76
CA VAL A 249 -1.98 27.02 23.73
C VAL A 249 -2.31 27.86 24.96
N LEU A 250 -3.50 27.68 25.55
CA LEU A 250 -3.99 28.43 26.70
C LEU A 250 -3.04 28.39 27.92
N PRO A 251 -2.42 27.27 28.32
CA PRO A 251 -1.46 27.25 29.42
C PRO A 251 -0.22 28.12 29.16
N LEU A 252 0.24 28.20 27.92
CA LEU A 252 1.39 29.01 27.53
C LEU A 252 1.06 30.50 27.57
N ILE A 253 -0.14 30.87 27.12
CA ILE A 253 -0.66 32.24 27.22
C ILE A 253 -0.74 32.67 28.69
N VAL A 254 -1.34 31.83 29.55
CA VAL A 254 -1.46 32.08 30.99
C VAL A 254 -0.10 32.25 31.67
N SER A 255 0.92 31.50 31.24
CA SER A 255 2.29 31.63 31.75
C SER A 255 3.07 32.85 31.21
N GLY A 256 2.45 33.68 30.37
CA GLY A 256 3.08 34.85 29.74
C GLY A 256 3.98 34.54 28.53
N SER A 257 4.00 33.29 28.06
CA SER A 257 4.84 32.84 26.94
C SER A 257 4.09 32.93 25.59
N TYR A 258 3.84 34.16 25.12
CA TYR A 258 3.11 34.41 23.87
C TYR A 258 3.84 33.89 22.62
N ILE A 259 5.17 33.93 22.63
CA ILE A 259 6.00 33.38 21.55
C ILE A 259 5.88 31.85 21.53
N GLY A 260 5.98 31.19 22.70
CA GLY A 260 5.80 29.75 22.82
C GLY A 260 4.41 29.30 22.39
N ALA A 261 3.39 30.04 22.82
CA ALA A 261 1.99 29.86 22.41
C ALA A 261 1.82 29.90 20.88
N SER A 262 2.43 30.88 20.22
CA SER A 262 2.35 31.05 18.76
C SER A 262 3.05 29.92 18.00
N ILE A 263 4.23 29.47 18.49
CA ILE A 263 4.97 28.36 17.90
C ILE A 263 4.16 27.05 18.02
N VAL A 264 3.60 26.77 19.20
CA VAL A 264 2.79 25.57 19.43
C VAL A 264 1.52 25.59 18.57
N PHE A 265 0.85 26.74 18.47
CA PHE A 265 -0.32 26.89 17.61
C PHE A 265 -0.01 26.59 16.14
N LEU A 266 1.09 27.15 15.61
CA LEU A 266 1.52 26.92 14.23
C LEU A 266 1.87 25.45 13.98
N LEU A 267 2.66 24.83 14.87
CA LEU A 267 3.06 23.43 14.73
C LEU A 267 1.85 22.49 14.76
N LEU A 268 0.92 22.67 15.70
CA LEU A 268 -0.29 21.85 15.79
C LEU A 268 -1.21 22.06 14.59
N SER A 269 -1.34 23.29 14.09
CA SER A 269 -2.14 23.60 12.90
C SER A 269 -1.60 22.89 11.65
N VAL A 270 -0.28 22.89 11.45
CA VAL A 270 0.38 22.18 10.35
C VAL A 270 0.25 20.67 10.50
N LEU A 271 0.45 20.13 11.71
CA LEU A 271 0.30 18.70 11.98
C LEU A 271 -1.13 18.23 11.73
N LEU A 272 -2.13 18.94 12.25
CA LEU A 272 -3.54 18.65 12.02
C LEU A 272 -3.88 18.69 10.53
N TRP A 273 -3.41 19.72 9.80
CA TRP A 273 -3.57 19.79 8.34
C TRP A 273 -2.94 18.60 7.61
N GLY A 274 -1.70 18.26 7.96
CA GLY A 274 -1.01 17.09 7.41
C GLY A 274 -1.78 15.80 7.67
N PHE A 275 -2.36 15.63 8.86
CA PHE A 275 -3.26 14.52 9.18
C PHE A 275 -4.53 14.51 8.32
N PHE A 276 -5.16 15.66 8.04
CA PHE A 276 -6.38 15.72 7.22
C PHE A 276 -6.17 15.36 5.76
N ASN A 277 -5.04 15.75 5.18
CA ASN A 277 -4.72 15.47 3.78
C ASN A 277 -3.98 14.14 3.58
N ASN A 278 -3.75 13.36 4.64
CA ASN A 278 -3.07 12.08 4.52
C ASN A 278 -3.99 10.97 3.97
N ARG A 279 -3.48 10.20 3.02
CA ARG A 279 -4.15 9.04 2.42
C ARG A 279 -4.48 7.95 3.46
N LYS A 280 -3.64 7.77 4.50
CA LYS A 280 -3.92 6.85 5.63
C LYS A 280 -5.20 7.25 6.39
N THR A 281 -5.51 8.53 6.50
CA THR A 281 -6.73 9.01 7.19
C THR A 281 -8.00 8.66 6.40
N ARG A 282 -7.93 8.68 5.06
CA ARG A 282 -9.03 8.20 4.20
C ARG A 282 -9.31 6.71 4.36
N TYR A 283 -8.26 5.91 4.59
CA TYR A 283 -8.44 4.50 4.92
C TYR A 283 -9.24 4.32 6.21
N TYR A 284 -8.88 5.04 7.29
CA TYR A 284 -9.64 4.99 8.54
C TYR A 284 -11.08 5.48 8.41
N TYR A 285 -11.35 6.46 7.54
CA TYR A 285 -12.72 6.84 7.21
C TYR A 285 -13.49 5.69 6.58
N SER A 286 -12.91 5.00 5.60
CA SER A 286 -13.53 3.82 4.98
C SER A 286 -13.78 2.71 6.00
N GLU A 287 -12.84 2.52 6.93
CA GLU A 287 -12.92 1.51 7.99
C GLU A 287 -14.09 1.81 8.93
N PHE A 288 -14.23 3.07 9.36
CA PHE A 288 -15.35 3.52 10.19
C PHE A 288 -16.71 3.31 9.49
N LEU A 289 -16.79 3.58 8.19
CA LEU A 289 -18.03 3.40 7.42
C LEU A 289 -18.47 1.94 7.33
N LYS A 290 -17.54 0.98 7.41
CA LYS A 290 -17.84 -0.46 7.46
C LYS A 290 -18.39 -0.91 8.82
N LEU A 291 -18.30 -0.10 9.88
CA LEU A 291 -18.79 -0.47 11.21
C LEU A 291 -20.32 -0.53 11.26
N PRO A 292 -20.92 -1.39 12.12
CA PRO A 292 -22.36 -1.41 12.33
C PRO A 292 -22.88 -0.05 12.80
N GLN A 293 -24.08 0.36 12.35
CA GLN A 293 -24.66 1.66 12.69
C GLN A 293 -24.73 1.91 14.22
N LYS A 294 -24.99 0.87 15.01
CA LYS A 294 -25.01 0.95 16.49
C LYS A 294 -23.65 1.37 17.05
N VAL A 295 -22.55 0.92 16.46
CA VAL A 295 -21.18 1.27 16.85
C VAL A 295 -20.85 2.69 16.40
N GLN A 296 -21.23 3.07 15.17
CA GLN A 296 -21.05 4.45 14.69
C GLN A 296 -21.77 5.47 15.59
N ARG A 297 -23.00 5.16 16.03
CA ARG A 297 -23.75 6.03 16.94
C ARG A 297 -23.09 6.19 18.31
N LYS A 298 -22.48 5.12 18.85
CA LYS A 298 -21.69 5.20 20.09
C LYS A 298 -20.49 6.12 19.92
N TRP A 299 -19.80 6.05 18.79
CA TRP A 299 -18.69 6.96 18.46
C TRP A 299 -19.15 8.42 18.37
N THR A 300 -20.29 8.69 17.75
CA THR A 300 -20.84 10.06 17.68
C THR A 300 -21.08 10.62 19.08
N ILE A 301 -21.72 9.84 19.97
CA ILE A 301 -21.99 10.26 21.36
C ILE A 301 -20.68 10.52 22.09
N ALA A 302 -19.73 9.57 22.04
CA ALA A 302 -18.44 9.70 22.71
C ALA A 302 -17.66 10.92 22.22
N SER A 303 -17.64 11.19 20.92
CA SER A 303 -16.92 12.33 20.32
C SER A 303 -17.49 13.67 20.78
N TRP A 304 -18.82 13.78 20.85
CA TRP A 304 -19.46 14.99 21.38
C TRP A 304 -19.21 15.17 22.87
N VAL A 305 -19.28 14.10 23.67
CA VAL A 305 -18.95 14.15 25.10
C VAL A 305 -17.51 14.63 25.33
N VAL A 306 -16.53 14.06 24.61
CA VAL A 306 -15.13 14.49 24.67
C VAL A 306 -14.99 15.97 24.28
N THR A 307 -15.65 16.39 23.20
CA THR A 307 -15.63 17.79 22.75
C THR A 307 -16.19 18.72 23.83
N THR A 308 -17.32 18.37 24.45
CA THR A 308 -17.95 19.17 25.51
C THR A 308 -17.08 19.27 26.75
N ILE A 309 -16.51 18.15 27.23
CA ILE A 309 -15.60 18.14 28.38
C ILE A 309 -14.40 19.06 28.11
N LEU A 310 -13.85 19.00 26.90
CA LEU A 310 -12.70 19.78 26.51
C LEU A 310 -13.00 21.30 26.51
N TRP A 311 -14.19 21.71 26.07
CA TRP A 311 -14.63 23.11 26.15
C TRP A 311 -14.93 23.57 27.59
N ILE A 312 -15.50 22.70 28.43
CA ILE A 312 -15.69 22.99 29.86
C ILE A 312 -14.34 23.26 30.53
N TYR A 313 -13.34 22.43 30.23
CA TYR A 313 -11.98 22.62 30.73
C TYR A 313 -11.37 23.97 30.32
N ILE A 314 -11.53 24.36 29.05
CA ILE A 314 -11.09 25.67 28.54
C ILE A 314 -11.79 26.81 29.30
N ILE A 315 -13.11 26.73 29.50
CA ILE A 315 -13.88 27.74 30.22
C ILE A 315 -13.41 27.87 31.67
N ILE A 316 -13.18 26.75 32.35
CA ILE A 316 -12.65 26.73 33.72
C ILE A 316 -11.28 27.41 33.76
N LEU A 317 -10.37 27.05 32.85
CA LEU A 317 -9.05 27.68 32.80
C LEU A 317 -9.11 29.20 32.61
N ILE A 318 -10.00 29.69 31.74
CA ILE A 318 -10.22 31.13 31.53
C ILE A 318 -10.85 31.79 32.77
N ALA A 319 -11.67 31.08 33.54
CA ALA A 319 -12.32 31.64 34.73
C ALA A 319 -11.37 31.76 35.93
N TYR A 320 -10.29 30.98 35.98
CA TYR A 320 -9.35 30.94 37.10
C TYR A 320 -8.06 31.76 36.86
N PHE A 321 -7.85 32.29 35.65
CA PHE A 321 -6.68 33.10 35.27
C PHE A 321 -7.11 34.34 34.50
#